data_AF-T0DNR7-F1
#
_entry.id   AF-T0DNR7-F1
#
_cell.length_a   1.000
_cell.length_b   1.000
_cell.length_c   1.000
_cell.angle_alpha   90.00
_cell.angle_beta   90.00
_cell.angle_gamma   90.00
#
_symmetry.space_group_name_H-M   'P 1'
#
loop_
_entity.id
_entity.type
_entity.pdbx_description
1 polymer ?
#
loop_
_entity_poly.entity_id
_entity_poly.type
_entity_poly.pdbx_seq_one_letter_code
_entity_poly.pdbx_strand_id
1 'polypeptide(L)'
;MQKNWYINQSGKNKGPFNAQDIIDFYDKGLIKSYQLCWRKGAANWKPVFAVIQIARNEAQSYYESKVLDEGHDLPEIPIHEVKSTGDYDELNDENIPPLLEEELSEELDQEYDQDILESNSSFDLKDSEAELEAQIPSKFPIYSTVVASFIIAVVVVVSFYMAAGPKVKEVELKNISISALNEFKKPVRSNDVHLIVNKDMSTLYLKLPFEKRVSVELILHRKPDEFHRGDVLVKAHNIGEGGVIEFKDLILEEGQNFIPGTYAVTFIYDYLGLLDNIKSKFGSGPSREVLEKKVFLVPETREKYLERITKIEKKKTVASKKNIAAINEKLRTLEAIISSMSIHYRLSLSQQSGWLAHKEFKQRYAKNIAPLLQSIVLSNYDLNNTKLSDKERKLENEIHSLGKDISAWSVKLTEKLSRYGMLNKKKRLYLRRFMDKDRVNFQSLKNEVQKQIKKLL
;
A
#
# COMPACT_ATOMS: atom_id res chain seq x y z
N MET A 1 -36.44 27.09 -27.62
CA MET A 1 -35.91 26.99 -26.25
C MET A 1 -36.79 27.83 -25.34
N GLN A 2 -37.27 27.33 -24.19
CA GLN A 2 -38.15 28.12 -23.32
C GLN A 2 -37.35 29.21 -22.60
N LYS A 3 -37.88 30.44 -22.57
CA LYS A 3 -37.28 31.58 -21.86
C LYS A 3 -37.81 31.63 -20.43
N ASN A 4 -37.11 30.97 -19.51
CA ASN A 4 -37.55 30.77 -18.12
C ASN A 4 -36.56 31.31 -17.07
N TRP A 5 -35.49 31.97 -17.50
CA TRP A 5 -34.39 32.37 -16.61
C TRP A 5 -34.32 33.89 -16.43
N TYR A 6 -34.01 34.33 -15.22
CA TYR A 6 -33.88 35.74 -14.84
C TYR A 6 -32.58 35.96 -14.06
N ILE A 7 -31.96 37.12 -14.24
CA ILE A 7 -30.74 37.51 -13.53
C ILE A 7 -30.99 38.84 -12.82
N ASN A 8 -30.54 38.96 -11.57
CA ASN A 8 -30.56 40.22 -10.85
C ASN A 8 -29.25 40.98 -11.12
N GLN A 9 -29.33 42.12 -11.81
CA GLN A 9 -28.20 43.03 -12.00
C GLN A 9 -28.51 44.34 -11.28
N SER A 10 -27.72 44.66 -10.24
CA SER A 10 -27.84 45.92 -9.50
C SER A 10 -29.26 46.20 -8.97
N GLY A 11 -29.93 45.16 -8.46
CA GLY A 11 -31.29 45.28 -7.88
C GLY A 11 -32.41 45.24 -8.91
N LYS A 12 -32.12 45.15 -10.22
CA LYS A 12 -33.12 45.01 -11.28
C LYS A 12 -33.10 43.60 -11.86
N ASN A 13 -34.29 43.00 -11.98
CA ASN A 13 -34.47 41.68 -12.58
C ASN A 13 -34.50 41.82 -14.10
N LYS A 14 -33.51 41.24 -14.79
CA LYS A 14 -33.45 41.17 -16.26
C LYS A 14 -33.86 39.77 -16.72
N GLY A 15 -34.65 39.70 -17.78
CA GLY A 15 -35.16 38.46 -18.38
C GLY A 15 -36.52 38.67 -19.04
N PRO A 16 -37.16 37.60 -19.56
CA PRO A 16 -36.72 36.21 -19.48
C PRO A 16 -35.67 35.83 -20.53
N PHE A 17 -34.68 35.05 -20.11
CA PHE A 17 -33.61 34.47 -20.91
C PHE A 17 -33.81 32.95 -21.06
N ASN A 18 -33.20 32.37 -22.09
CA ASN A 18 -33.11 30.91 -22.21
C ASN A 18 -31.89 30.38 -21.44
N ALA A 19 -31.81 29.06 -21.22
CA ALA A 19 -30.70 28.45 -20.48
C ALA A 19 -29.32 28.66 -21.16
N GLN A 20 -29.28 28.71 -22.50
CA GLN A 20 -28.06 28.97 -23.27
C GLN A 20 -27.56 30.40 -23.06
N ASP A 21 -28.45 31.39 -23.01
CA ASP A 21 -28.11 32.80 -22.77
C ASP A 21 -27.42 32.95 -21.40
N ILE A 22 -27.89 32.23 -20.37
CA ILE A 22 -27.28 32.23 -19.03
C ILE A 22 -25.86 31.65 -19.07
N ILE A 23 -25.65 30.57 -19.82
CA ILE A 23 -24.33 29.95 -20.00
C ILE A 23 -23.40 30.92 -20.74
N ASP A 24 -23.87 31.50 -21.84
CA ASP A 24 -23.13 32.47 -22.64
C ASP A 24 -22.74 33.71 -21.82
N PHE A 25 -23.65 34.23 -21.01
CA PHE A 25 -23.35 35.38 -20.15
C PHE A 25 -22.31 35.04 -19.09
N TYR A 26 -22.36 33.83 -18.53
CA TYR A 26 -21.38 33.37 -17.54
C TYR A 26 -20.00 33.16 -18.19
N ASP A 27 -19.95 32.44 -19.31
CA ASP A 27 -18.71 32.11 -20.02
C ASP A 27 -18.04 33.36 -20.64
N LYS A 28 -18.83 34.37 -21.05
CA LYS A 28 -18.33 35.67 -21.53
C LYS A 28 -18.00 36.66 -20.39
N GLY A 29 -18.21 36.29 -19.13
CA GLY A 29 -17.96 37.15 -17.97
C GLY A 29 -18.93 38.34 -17.83
N LEU A 30 -20.06 38.33 -18.53
CA LEU A 30 -21.11 39.36 -18.46
C LEU A 30 -21.91 39.28 -17.16
N ILE A 31 -21.90 38.12 -16.51
CA ILE A 31 -22.45 37.92 -15.16
C ILE A 31 -21.41 37.27 -14.25
N LYS A 32 -21.40 37.70 -12.98
CA LYS A 32 -20.45 37.19 -11.99
C LYS A 32 -21.00 35.92 -11.33
N SER A 33 -20.10 35.06 -10.83
CA SER A 33 -20.47 33.78 -10.20
C SER A 33 -21.44 33.91 -9.02
N TYR A 34 -21.31 34.97 -8.23
CA TYR A 34 -22.14 35.27 -7.05
C TYR A 34 -23.43 36.03 -7.38
N GLN A 35 -23.64 36.39 -8.64
CA GLN A 35 -24.82 37.13 -9.06
C GLN A 35 -26.06 36.26 -8.93
N LEU A 36 -27.19 36.83 -8.49
CA LEU A 36 -28.41 36.06 -8.26
C LEU A 36 -29.12 35.76 -9.58
N CYS A 37 -29.53 34.52 -9.73
CA CYS A 37 -30.26 33.99 -10.86
C CYS A 37 -31.48 33.20 -10.35
N TRP A 38 -32.58 33.31 -11.08
CA TRP A 38 -33.83 32.64 -10.74
C TRP A 38 -34.45 32.01 -11.97
N ARG A 39 -34.90 30.77 -11.81
CA ARG A 39 -35.62 30.02 -12.83
C ARG A 39 -37.10 30.03 -12.47
N LYS A 40 -37.96 30.30 -13.44
CA LYS A 40 -39.41 30.25 -13.28
C LYS A 40 -39.83 28.89 -12.70
N GLY A 41 -40.51 28.91 -11.55
CA GLY A 41 -40.90 27.71 -10.79
C GLY A 41 -39.92 27.29 -9.68
N ALA A 42 -38.78 27.97 -9.50
CA ALA A 42 -37.90 27.77 -8.36
C ALA A 42 -38.37 28.58 -7.15
N ALA A 43 -38.21 28.03 -5.94
CA ALA A 43 -38.67 28.70 -4.70
C ALA A 43 -37.90 30.00 -4.39
N ASN A 44 -36.58 30.02 -4.60
CA ASN A 44 -35.70 31.13 -4.19
C ASN A 44 -34.70 31.50 -5.29
N TRP A 45 -34.24 32.75 -5.27
CA TRP A 45 -33.08 33.21 -6.05
C TRP A 45 -31.80 32.52 -5.56
N LYS A 46 -30.96 32.06 -6.49
CA LYS A 46 -29.71 31.35 -6.17
C LYS A 46 -28.54 31.98 -6.94
N PRO A 47 -27.32 31.98 -6.40
CA PRO A 47 -26.17 32.50 -7.12
C PRO A 47 -25.89 31.65 -8.38
N VAL A 48 -25.38 32.29 -9.45
CA VAL A 48 -25.14 31.67 -10.77
C VAL A 48 -24.34 30.38 -10.66
N PHE A 49 -23.28 30.33 -9.83
CA PHE A 49 -22.47 29.11 -9.68
C PHE A 49 -23.28 27.88 -9.21
N ALA A 50 -24.35 28.08 -8.43
CA ALA A 50 -25.17 26.99 -7.90
C ALA A 50 -26.20 26.47 -8.93
N VAL A 51 -26.49 27.24 -9.96
CA VAL A 51 -27.54 26.93 -10.95
C VAL A 51 -27.00 26.74 -12.37
N ILE A 52 -25.73 27.08 -12.63
CA ILE A 52 -25.13 26.99 -13.96
C ILE A 52 -25.12 25.55 -14.50
N GLN A 53 -24.93 24.56 -13.63
CA GLN A 53 -25.01 23.14 -14.03
C GLN A 53 -26.44 22.74 -14.43
N ILE A 54 -27.45 23.30 -13.77
CA ILE A 54 -28.85 23.06 -14.12
C ILE A 54 -29.15 23.67 -15.49
N ALA A 55 -28.66 24.90 -15.76
CA ALA A 55 -28.80 25.54 -17.06
C ALA A 55 -28.09 24.73 -18.17
N ARG A 56 -26.88 24.20 -17.90
CA ARG A 56 -26.15 23.32 -18.84
C ARG A 56 -26.92 22.04 -19.15
N ASN A 57 -27.47 21.39 -18.13
CA ASN A 57 -28.28 20.18 -18.32
C ASN A 57 -29.57 20.48 -19.09
N GLU A 58 -30.26 21.59 -18.79
CA GLU A 58 -31.49 21.99 -19.49
C GLU A 58 -31.22 22.35 -20.95
N ALA A 59 -30.11 23.04 -21.23
CA ALA A 59 -29.66 23.32 -22.59
C ALA A 59 -29.33 22.02 -23.33
N GLN A 60 -28.61 21.10 -22.68
CA GLN A 60 -28.26 19.81 -23.25
C GLN A 60 -29.50 18.96 -23.56
N SER A 61 -30.45 18.83 -22.64
CA SER A 61 -31.69 18.08 -22.88
C SER A 61 -32.54 18.69 -23.99
N TYR A 62 -32.53 20.03 -24.14
CA TYR A 62 -33.20 20.69 -25.27
C TYR A 62 -32.55 20.35 -26.61
N TYR A 63 -31.21 20.31 -26.68
CA TYR A 63 -30.53 19.91 -27.91
C TYR A 63 -30.70 18.42 -28.19
N GLU A 64 -30.66 17.57 -27.18
CA GLU A 64 -30.89 16.12 -27.32
C GLU A 64 -32.30 15.83 -27.84
N SER A 65 -33.33 16.51 -27.33
CA SER A 65 -34.70 16.33 -27.83
C SER A 65 -34.89 16.87 -29.24
N LYS A 66 -34.33 18.05 -29.57
CA LYS A 66 -34.39 18.60 -30.93
C LYS A 66 -33.58 17.84 -31.97
N VAL A 67 -32.59 17.04 -31.55
CA VAL A 67 -31.77 16.20 -32.44
C VAL A 67 -32.41 14.83 -32.67
N LEU A 68 -33.34 14.41 -31.80
CA LEU A 68 -34.09 13.15 -31.91
C LEU A 68 -35.39 13.28 -32.72
N ASP A 69 -36.06 14.43 -32.66
CA ASP A 69 -37.21 14.74 -33.54
C ASP A 69 -36.74 15.47 -34.82
N GLU A 70 -36.75 14.73 -35.93
CA GLU A 70 -36.77 15.20 -37.34
C GLU A 70 -35.80 16.31 -37.79
N GLY A 71 -34.84 15.92 -38.64
CA GLY A 71 -34.59 16.55 -39.96
C GLY A 71 -34.25 18.04 -40.08
N HIS A 72 -34.18 18.84 -39.02
CA HIS A 72 -34.02 20.28 -39.13
C HIS A 72 -32.56 20.74 -39.01
N ASP A 73 -32.20 21.67 -39.90
CA ASP A 73 -30.93 22.39 -39.85
C ASP A 73 -30.78 23.12 -38.51
N LEU A 74 -29.58 22.98 -37.95
CA LEU A 74 -29.17 23.64 -36.72
C LEU A 74 -29.24 25.16 -36.93
N PRO A 75 -29.61 25.96 -35.91
CA PRO A 75 -29.60 27.41 -36.03
C PRO A 75 -28.19 27.91 -36.36
N GLU A 76 -28.09 28.75 -37.40
CA GLU A 76 -26.84 29.44 -37.74
C GLU A 76 -26.44 30.37 -36.58
N ILE A 77 -25.26 30.12 -36.03
CA ILE A 77 -24.66 30.96 -35.01
C ILE A 77 -23.98 32.14 -35.73
N PRO A 78 -24.12 33.40 -35.26
CA PRO A 78 -23.44 34.53 -35.87
C PRO A 78 -21.92 34.30 -35.89
N ILE A 79 -21.37 34.11 -37.08
CA ILE A 79 -19.92 34.01 -37.30
C ILE A 79 -19.40 35.44 -37.29
N HIS A 80 -18.59 35.79 -36.30
CA HIS A 80 -17.72 36.96 -36.44
C HIS A 80 -16.57 36.57 -37.37
N GLU A 81 -16.62 37.07 -38.60
CA GLU A 81 -15.50 37.01 -39.54
C GLU A 81 -14.31 37.76 -38.93
N VAL A 82 -13.39 37.00 -38.34
CA VAL A 82 -12.07 37.52 -38.01
C VAL A 82 -11.33 37.63 -39.34
N LYS A 83 -11.13 38.87 -39.81
CA LYS A 83 -10.23 39.18 -40.93
C LYS A 83 -8.83 38.63 -40.60
N SER A 84 -8.51 37.48 -41.19
CA SER A 84 -7.18 36.92 -41.19
C SER A 84 -6.30 37.81 -42.06
N THR A 85 -5.32 38.48 -41.45
CA THR A 85 -4.23 39.15 -42.16
C THR A 85 -2.95 38.38 -41.88
N GLY A 86 -2.22 38.11 -42.96
CA GLY A 86 -0.77 37.96 -42.94
C GLY A 86 -0.21 36.55 -42.76
N ASP A 87 0.14 35.94 -43.89
CA ASP A 87 1.44 35.34 -44.19
C ASP A 87 2.09 34.42 -43.16
N TYR A 88 2.11 33.12 -43.49
CA TYR A 88 3.29 32.29 -43.25
C TYR A 88 3.49 31.32 -44.41
N ASP A 89 4.69 31.43 -44.96
CA ASP A 89 5.24 30.74 -46.11
C ASP A 89 5.26 29.21 -45.98
N GLU A 90 5.15 28.60 -47.15
CA GLU A 90 5.46 27.22 -47.46
C GLU A 90 6.92 26.89 -47.10
N LEU A 91 7.13 25.88 -46.25
CA LEU A 91 8.36 25.10 -46.28
C LEU A 91 8.02 23.61 -46.35
N ASN A 92 8.21 23.15 -47.58
CA ASN A 92 8.58 21.82 -48.04
C ASN A 92 9.43 21.03 -47.02
N ASP A 93 9.05 19.80 -46.72
CA ASP A 93 10.02 18.75 -46.41
C ASP A 93 9.44 17.36 -46.72
N GLU A 94 9.69 16.92 -47.95
CA GLU A 94 9.68 15.52 -48.37
C GLU A 94 11.00 14.88 -47.94
N ASN A 95 10.98 13.89 -47.04
CA ASN A 95 11.90 12.74 -47.00
C ASN A 95 11.85 12.03 -45.64
N ILE A 96 11.09 10.93 -45.50
CA ILE A 96 11.55 9.74 -44.75
C ILE A 96 10.96 8.47 -45.41
N PRO A 97 11.79 7.46 -45.81
CA PRO A 97 11.35 6.21 -46.47
C PRO A 97 10.74 5.15 -45.51
N PRO A 98 10.23 4.02 -46.03
CA PRO A 98 9.33 3.10 -45.33
C PRO A 98 9.99 1.91 -44.62
N LEU A 99 9.22 1.33 -43.69
CA LEU A 99 9.13 -0.07 -43.20
C LEU A 99 10.41 -0.88 -42.90
N LEU A 100 10.38 -1.60 -41.77
CA LEU A 100 10.85 -3.00 -41.69
C LEU A 100 10.14 -3.71 -40.52
N GLU A 101 9.26 -4.66 -40.90
CA GLU A 101 8.90 -5.83 -40.09
C GLU A 101 10.00 -6.87 -40.32
N GLU A 102 10.44 -7.56 -39.28
CA GLU A 102 11.13 -8.85 -39.45
C GLU A 102 10.81 -9.78 -38.27
N GLU A 103 10.50 -11.02 -38.65
CA GLU A 103 9.99 -12.13 -37.86
C GLU A 103 11.10 -12.95 -37.16
N LEU A 104 10.67 -13.68 -36.12
CA LEU A 104 11.05 -15.03 -35.66
C LEU A 104 12.47 -15.61 -35.84
N SER A 105 12.96 -16.20 -34.73
CA SER A 105 13.47 -17.59 -34.58
C SER A 105 13.87 -17.76 -33.09
N GLU A 106 13.40 -18.69 -32.27
CA GLU A 106 13.36 -20.17 -32.26
C GLU A 106 14.71 -20.86 -31.96
N GLU A 107 14.61 -21.90 -31.11
CA GLU A 107 15.54 -23.00 -30.75
C GLU A 107 16.40 -22.94 -29.46
N LEU A 108 15.96 -23.80 -28.51
CA LEU A 108 16.66 -24.91 -27.81
C LEU A 108 18.22 -24.94 -27.85
N ASP A 109 18.98 -25.41 -26.85
CA ASP A 109 18.99 -26.77 -26.31
C ASP A 109 20.04 -26.95 -25.17
N GLN A 110 19.82 -28.01 -24.38
CA GLN A 110 20.78 -28.96 -23.74
C GLN A 110 21.82 -28.54 -22.68
N GLU A 111 21.56 -29.01 -21.44
CA GLU A 111 22.17 -30.19 -20.79
C GLU A 111 23.71 -30.37 -20.87
N TYR A 112 24.38 -30.48 -19.72
CA TYR A 112 25.30 -31.59 -19.39
C TYR A 112 25.73 -31.60 -17.91
N ASP A 113 25.77 -32.82 -17.39
CA ASP A 113 26.25 -33.32 -16.10
C ASP A 113 27.72 -32.95 -15.75
N GLN A 114 28.13 -33.10 -14.49
CA GLN A 114 28.77 -34.34 -13.99
C GLN A 114 29.57 -34.16 -12.68
N ASP A 115 29.30 -35.08 -11.74
CA ASP A 115 30.14 -35.74 -10.72
C ASP A 115 31.23 -34.97 -9.94
N ILE A 116 31.31 -35.27 -8.62
CA ILE A 116 32.46 -36.01 -8.04
C ILE A 116 32.33 -36.24 -6.51
N LEU A 117 32.41 -37.54 -6.16
CA LEU A 117 33.03 -38.24 -5.01
C LEU A 117 32.52 -38.09 -3.56
N GLU A 118 31.87 -39.19 -3.13
CA GLU A 118 32.27 -40.14 -2.06
C GLU A 118 33.18 -39.66 -0.92
N SER A 119 32.80 -40.01 0.32
CA SER A 119 33.64 -40.90 1.14
C SER A 119 32.88 -41.50 2.32
N ASN A 120 33.21 -42.78 2.53
CA ASN A 120 32.66 -43.75 3.48
C ASN A 120 32.96 -43.42 4.96
N SER A 121 32.11 -43.92 5.87
CA SER A 121 32.54 -44.93 6.86
C SER A 121 31.36 -45.42 7.71
N SER A 122 30.94 -46.67 7.47
CA SER A 122 30.17 -47.49 8.39
C SER A 122 31.10 -48.05 9.47
N PHE A 123 30.68 -47.98 10.74
CA PHE A 123 31.33 -48.67 11.84
C PHE A 123 30.33 -49.67 12.44
N ASP A 124 30.66 -50.95 12.26
CA ASP A 124 29.92 -52.13 12.69
C ASP A 124 30.59 -52.66 13.96
N LEU A 125 29.83 -52.95 15.02
CA LEU A 125 30.34 -53.58 16.24
C LEU A 125 29.42 -54.75 16.59
N LYS A 126 29.87 -55.93 16.16
CA LYS A 126 29.43 -57.24 16.63
C LYS A 126 30.26 -57.68 17.83
N ASP A 127 29.54 -58.29 18.77
CA ASP A 127 29.85 -59.54 19.48
C ASP A 127 31.30 -59.83 19.86
N SER A 128 31.52 -59.86 21.18
CA SER A 128 32.63 -60.54 21.83
C SER A 128 32.06 -61.26 23.06
N GLU A 129 31.46 -62.42 22.83
CA GLU A 129 31.36 -63.47 23.84
C GLU A 129 32.76 -64.02 24.10
N ALA A 130 33.26 -63.81 25.32
CA ALA A 130 34.40 -64.54 25.84
C ALA A 130 33.99 -65.13 27.19
N GLU A 131 33.71 -66.43 27.15
CA GLU A 131 33.62 -67.30 28.31
C GLU A 131 34.88 -67.15 29.16
N LEU A 132 34.70 -66.75 30.42
CA LEU A 132 35.71 -67.00 31.45
C LEU A 132 34.99 -67.55 32.68
N GLU A 133 34.91 -68.87 32.73
CA GLU A 133 34.63 -69.62 33.95
C GLU A 133 35.69 -69.27 35.00
N ALA A 134 35.31 -68.46 35.98
CA ALA A 134 36.06 -68.28 37.21
C ALA A 134 35.16 -68.64 38.39
N GLN A 135 35.33 -69.86 38.88
CA GLN A 135 34.76 -70.36 40.13
C GLN A 135 35.14 -69.42 41.28
N ILE A 136 34.16 -68.70 41.83
CA ILE A 136 34.33 -67.95 43.08
C ILE A 136 33.95 -68.89 44.22
N PRO A 137 34.88 -69.29 45.11
CA PRO A 137 34.53 -70.06 46.28
C PRO A 137 33.62 -69.24 47.20
N SER A 138 32.50 -69.86 47.54
CA SER A 138 31.51 -69.35 48.49
C SER A 138 32.09 -69.33 49.91
N LYS A 139 32.22 -68.12 50.45
CA LYS A 139 31.93 -67.73 51.85
C LYS A 139 32.34 -66.27 52.04
N PHE A 140 31.53 -65.37 51.50
CA PHE A 140 31.58 -63.97 51.88
C PHE A 140 30.78 -63.80 53.19
N PRO A 141 31.35 -63.17 54.23
CA PRO A 141 30.61 -62.90 55.45
C PRO A 141 29.40 -62.02 55.12
N ILE A 142 28.25 -62.34 55.73
CA ILE A 142 26.93 -61.69 55.54
C ILE A 142 27.02 -60.16 55.55
N TYR A 143 28.01 -59.60 56.24
CA TYR A 143 28.31 -58.17 56.27
C TYR A 143 28.60 -57.56 54.88
N SER A 144 29.32 -58.26 54.01
CA SER A 144 29.69 -57.72 52.69
C SER A 144 28.50 -57.64 51.72
N THR A 145 27.57 -58.60 51.79
CA THR A 145 26.33 -58.57 51.02
C THR A 145 25.39 -57.46 51.47
N VAL A 146 25.33 -57.18 52.77
CA VAL A 146 24.51 -56.07 53.30
C VAL A 146 25.10 -54.72 52.86
N VAL A 147 26.41 -54.54 52.96
CA VAL A 147 27.09 -53.31 52.52
C VAL A 147 26.96 -53.11 51.01
N ALA A 148 27.14 -54.15 50.20
CA ALA A 148 26.94 -54.07 48.74
C ALA A 148 25.50 -53.71 48.38
N SER A 149 24.50 -54.31 49.04
CA SER A 149 23.09 -54.00 48.80
C SER A 149 22.72 -52.56 49.17
N PHE A 150 23.31 -52.02 50.24
CA PHE A 150 23.13 -50.63 50.65
C PHE A 150 23.76 -49.65 49.65
N ILE A 151 24.98 -49.95 49.16
CA ILE A 151 25.64 -49.13 48.15
C ILE A 151 24.85 -49.12 46.85
N ILE A 152 24.35 -50.28 46.40
CA ILE A 152 23.52 -50.37 45.19
C ILE A 152 22.22 -49.59 45.38
N ALA A 153 21.55 -49.69 46.53
CA ALA A 153 20.34 -48.94 46.81
C ALA A 153 20.58 -47.41 46.80
N VAL A 154 21.68 -46.95 47.40
CA VAL A 154 22.05 -45.52 47.38
C VAL A 154 22.34 -45.06 45.96
N VAL A 155 23.08 -45.86 45.16
CA VAL A 155 23.39 -45.53 43.76
C VAL A 155 22.12 -45.48 42.91
N VAL A 156 21.17 -46.39 43.11
CA VAL A 156 19.89 -46.39 42.40
C VAL A 156 19.03 -45.18 42.77
N VAL A 157 18.94 -44.83 44.06
CA VAL A 157 18.19 -43.65 44.51
C VAL A 157 18.80 -42.36 43.97
N VAL A 158 20.13 -42.23 44.01
CA VAL A 158 20.84 -41.05 43.46
C VAL A 158 20.68 -40.98 41.93
N SER A 159 20.74 -42.13 41.24
CA SER A 159 20.55 -42.19 39.78
C SER A 159 19.12 -41.81 39.39
N PHE A 160 18.10 -42.24 40.14
CA PHE A 160 16.72 -41.82 39.92
C PHE A 160 16.52 -40.32 40.16
N TYR A 161 17.20 -39.77 41.18
CA TYR A 161 17.14 -38.34 41.47
C TYR A 161 17.83 -37.48 40.39
N MET A 162 18.90 -38.00 39.79
CA MET A 162 19.62 -37.34 38.67
C MET A 162 18.89 -37.48 37.33
N ALA A 163 18.21 -38.60 37.08
CA ALA A 163 17.45 -38.84 35.84
C ALA A 163 16.13 -38.04 35.79
N ALA A 164 15.57 -37.68 36.94
CA ALA A 164 14.46 -36.73 37.05
C ALA A 164 14.97 -35.30 36.81
N GLY A 165 15.33 -35.00 35.55
CA GLY A 165 15.80 -33.67 35.12
C GLY A 165 14.85 -32.53 35.53
N PRO A 166 15.34 -31.28 35.56
CA PRO A 166 14.58 -30.15 36.07
C PRO A 166 13.28 -29.97 35.29
N LYS A 167 12.16 -30.01 35.99
CA LYS A 167 10.84 -29.71 35.42
C LYS A 167 10.80 -28.23 35.04
N VAL A 168 10.76 -27.95 33.73
CA VAL A 168 10.53 -26.61 33.19
C VAL A 168 9.15 -26.16 33.66
N LYS A 169 9.10 -25.23 34.62
CA LYS A 169 7.85 -24.68 35.14
C LYS A 169 7.43 -23.50 34.28
N GLU A 170 6.19 -23.53 33.81
CA GLU A 170 5.54 -22.38 33.19
C GLU A 170 5.32 -21.29 34.23
N VAL A 171 5.71 -20.08 33.86
CA VAL A 171 5.68 -18.88 34.68
C VAL A 171 4.88 -17.85 33.88
N GLU A 172 4.01 -17.07 34.51
CA GLU A 172 3.24 -16.01 33.84
C GLU A 172 3.98 -14.66 33.94
N LEU A 173 3.90 -13.78 32.92
CA LEU A 173 4.52 -12.46 33.01
C LEU A 173 3.59 -11.32 32.65
N LYS A 174 3.60 -10.31 33.54
CA LYS A 174 2.96 -9.00 33.36
C LYS A 174 3.99 -8.00 32.85
N ASN A 175 3.63 -7.33 31.76
CA ASN A 175 4.39 -6.26 31.13
C ASN A 175 4.25 -4.98 31.97
N ILE A 176 5.35 -4.44 32.47
CA ILE A 176 5.36 -3.27 33.37
C ILE A 176 6.14 -2.14 32.69
N SER A 177 5.40 -1.16 32.16
CA SER A 177 5.96 0.05 31.53
C SER A 177 6.75 0.91 32.53
N ILE A 178 7.57 1.84 32.02
CA ILE A 178 8.38 2.83 32.78
C ILE A 178 7.57 3.67 33.76
N SER A 179 6.25 3.77 33.59
CA SER A 179 5.31 4.38 34.55
C SER A 179 5.25 3.65 35.91
N ALA A 180 5.87 2.48 36.01
CA ALA A 180 5.86 1.62 37.18
C ALA A 180 7.29 1.33 37.71
N LEU A 181 8.18 2.33 37.64
CA LEU A 181 9.36 2.40 38.52
C LEU A 181 8.98 2.27 40.01
N ASN A 182 7.73 2.58 40.38
CA ASN A 182 7.18 2.33 41.72
C ASN A 182 6.78 0.86 41.96
N GLU A 183 6.51 0.05 40.94
CA GLU A 183 6.31 -1.40 41.08
C GLU A 183 7.64 -2.17 41.13
N PHE A 184 8.75 -1.55 40.73
CA PHE A 184 10.10 -2.07 40.96
C PHE A 184 10.39 -2.32 42.45
N LYS A 185 9.68 -1.65 43.37
CA LYS A 185 9.77 -1.86 44.83
C LYS A 185 8.98 -3.07 45.34
N LYS A 186 8.05 -3.63 44.58
CA LYS A 186 7.26 -4.79 45.03
C LYS A 186 8.07 -6.07 44.83
N PRO A 187 8.12 -7.00 45.80
CA PRO A 187 8.79 -8.28 45.63
C PRO A 187 8.14 -9.05 44.47
N VAL A 188 8.97 -9.64 43.61
CA VAL A 188 8.52 -10.49 42.51
C VAL A 188 8.13 -11.83 43.11
N ARG A 189 7.01 -12.44 42.64
CA ARG A 189 6.60 -13.76 43.14
C ARG A 189 7.70 -14.78 42.83
N SER A 190 7.85 -15.78 43.69
CA SER A 190 8.83 -16.84 43.49
C SER A 190 8.61 -17.48 42.10
N ASN A 191 9.62 -17.33 41.23
CA ASN A 191 9.72 -17.82 39.85
C ASN A 191 9.38 -16.83 38.71
N ASP A 192 8.86 -15.62 38.98
CA ASP A 192 8.62 -14.65 37.90
C ASP A 192 9.91 -13.88 37.52
N VAL A 193 10.13 -13.63 36.23
CA VAL A 193 11.28 -12.86 35.72
C VAL A 193 10.79 -11.70 34.86
N HIS A 194 10.86 -10.47 35.35
CA HIS A 194 10.34 -9.32 34.60
C HIS A 194 11.41 -8.72 33.70
N LEU A 195 11.11 -8.61 32.41
CA LEU A 195 11.95 -7.89 31.44
C LEU A 195 11.25 -6.60 31.03
N ILE A 196 11.97 -5.49 31.12
CA ILE A 196 11.47 -4.13 30.87
C ILE A 196 12.46 -3.42 29.96
N VAL A 197 11.97 -2.55 29.09
CA VAL A 197 12.80 -1.72 28.22
C VAL A 197 12.61 -0.24 28.55
N ASN A 198 13.66 0.56 28.42
CA ASN A 198 13.58 2.02 28.56
C ASN A 198 12.84 2.68 27.38
N LYS A 199 12.58 3.99 27.47
CA LYS A 199 11.77 4.72 26.47
C LYS A 199 12.42 4.72 25.09
N ASP A 200 13.75 4.72 25.09
CA ASP A 200 14.56 4.87 23.90
C ASP A 200 14.95 3.51 23.28
N MET A 201 14.47 2.39 23.85
CA MET A 201 14.81 1.03 23.41
C MET A 201 16.32 0.75 23.41
N SER A 202 17.09 1.42 24.27
CA SER A 202 18.55 1.28 24.37
C SER A 202 19.00 0.52 25.62
N THR A 203 18.12 0.33 26.60
CA THR A 203 18.47 -0.34 27.86
C THR A 203 17.38 -1.31 28.26
N LEU A 204 17.78 -2.54 28.59
CA LEU A 204 16.90 -3.54 29.16
C LEU A 204 17.15 -3.68 30.66
N TYR A 205 16.07 -3.88 31.41
CA TYR A 205 16.12 -4.16 32.83
C TYR A 205 15.48 -5.52 33.07
N LEU A 206 16.23 -6.40 33.70
CA LEU A 206 15.78 -7.71 34.12
C LEU A 206 15.61 -7.71 35.63
N LYS A 207 14.45 -8.15 36.12
CA LYS A 207 14.22 -8.37 37.54
C LYS A 207 14.02 -9.86 37.78
N LEU A 208 14.90 -10.41 38.60
CA LEU A 208 14.93 -11.81 39.00
C LEU A 208 14.24 -11.98 40.36
N PRO A 209 13.69 -13.18 40.65
CA PRO A 209 12.98 -13.45 41.90
C PRO A 209 13.92 -13.69 43.10
N PHE A 210 15.24 -13.67 42.88
CA PHE A 210 16.26 -13.93 43.89
C PHE A 210 17.31 -12.80 43.92
N GLU A 211 17.88 -12.54 45.10
CA GLU A 211 18.85 -11.46 45.32
C GLU A 211 20.31 -11.91 45.14
N LYS A 212 20.53 -13.17 44.75
CA LYS A 212 21.87 -13.74 44.54
C LYS A 212 22.61 -13.06 43.38
N ARG A 213 23.94 -13.00 43.50
CA ARG A 213 24.82 -12.56 42.41
C ARG A 213 24.82 -13.59 41.29
N VAL A 214 24.43 -13.16 40.09
CA VAL A 214 24.31 -14.02 38.91
C VAL A 214 24.89 -13.35 37.67
N SER A 215 25.44 -14.18 36.79
CA SER A 215 25.80 -13.82 35.42
C SER A 215 24.61 -14.18 34.52
N VAL A 216 24.15 -13.25 33.67
CA VAL A 216 23.00 -13.47 32.79
C VAL A 216 23.35 -13.14 31.35
N GLU A 217 23.01 -14.06 30.45
CA GLU A 217 23.01 -13.90 29.01
C GLU A 217 21.56 -13.92 28.51
N LEU A 218 21.20 -12.91 27.72
CA LEU A 218 19.90 -12.72 27.10
C LEU A 218 20.04 -12.86 25.60
N ILE A 219 19.18 -13.67 24.99
CA ILE A 219 19.04 -13.78 23.54
C ILE A 219 17.59 -13.45 23.19
N LEU A 220 17.39 -12.38 22.42
CA LEU A 220 16.08 -11.84 22.06
C LEU A 220 15.89 -11.98 20.56
N HIS A 221 14.96 -12.83 20.15
CA HIS A 221 14.66 -13.06 18.74
C HIS A 221 13.23 -12.62 18.41
N ARG A 222 13.10 -11.67 17.50
CA ARG A 222 11.81 -11.20 16.97
C ARG A 222 11.69 -11.59 15.50
N LYS A 223 10.61 -12.29 15.19
CA LYS A 223 10.17 -12.58 13.82
C LYS A 223 9.44 -11.38 13.21
N PRO A 224 9.33 -11.30 11.88
CA PRO A 224 8.71 -10.17 11.20
C PRO A 224 7.21 -10.14 11.53
N ASP A 225 6.66 -8.94 11.70
CA ASP A 225 5.22 -8.74 11.87
C ASP A 225 4.67 -7.79 10.80
N GLU A 226 3.34 -7.58 10.81
CA GLU A 226 2.66 -6.72 9.84
C GLU A 226 3.14 -5.26 9.86
N PHE A 227 3.77 -4.82 10.95
CA PHE A 227 4.15 -3.43 11.18
C PHE A 227 5.63 -3.15 10.91
N HIS A 228 6.51 -4.11 11.20
CA HIS A 228 7.94 -4.00 10.97
C HIS A 228 8.46 -5.27 10.29
N ARG A 229 8.85 -5.09 9.04
CA ARG A 229 9.48 -6.11 8.21
C ARG A 229 10.97 -6.16 8.56
N GLY A 230 11.38 -7.20 9.27
CA GLY A 230 12.76 -7.43 9.64
C GLY A 230 12.86 -8.37 10.84
N ASP A 231 13.69 -9.38 10.69
CA ASP A 231 14.14 -10.19 11.82
C ASP A 231 15.09 -9.36 12.68
N VAL A 232 14.96 -9.51 13.99
CA VAL A 232 15.80 -8.80 14.96
C VAL A 232 16.30 -9.82 15.97
N LEU A 233 17.62 -9.97 16.03
CA LEU A 233 18.31 -10.82 16.99
C LEU A 233 19.22 -9.94 17.85
N VAL A 234 18.93 -9.84 19.13
CA VAL A 234 19.72 -9.07 20.09
C VAL A 234 20.27 -9.98 21.16
N LYS A 235 21.58 -9.89 21.39
CA LYS A 235 22.25 -10.51 22.53
C LYS A 235 22.67 -9.47 23.53
N ALA A 236 22.49 -9.77 24.81
CA ALA A 236 22.95 -8.91 25.88
C ALA A 236 23.52 -9.77 27.01
N HIS A 237 24.61 -9.32 27.62
CA HIS A 237 25.24 -10.01 28.73
C HIS A 237 25.54 -9.02 29.84
N ASN A 238 25.17 -9.37 31.08
CA ASN A 238 25.62 -8.62 32.23
C ASN A 238 25.57 -9.45 33.52
N ILE A 239 26.34 -9.01 34.51
CA ILE A 239 26.39 -9.56 35.86
C ILE A 239 25.65 -8.60 36.77
N GLY A 240 24.73 -9.13 37.59
CA GLY A 240 23.98 -8.33 38.55
C GLY A 240 23.90 -8.95 39.93
N GLU A 241 23.59 -8.11 40.91
CA GLU A 241 23.43 -8.46 42.32
C GLU A 241 22.20 -7.71 42.87
N GLY A 242 21.45 -8.33 43.78
CA GLY A 242 20.22 -7.71 44.33
C GLY A 242 18.98 -7.86 43.43
N GLY A 243 18.97 -8.86 42.54
CA GLY A 243 17.77 -9.25 41.78
C GLY A 243 17.35 -8.29 40.68
N VAL A 244 18.13 -7.25 40.37
CA VAL A 244 17.92 -6.38 39.21
C VAL A 244 19.20 -6.30 38.39
N ILE A 245 19.09 -6.47 37.08
CA ILE A 245 20.20 -6.42 36.13
C ILE A 245 19.86 -5.44 35.04
N GLU A 246 20.76 -4.50 34.78
CA GLU A 246 20.63 -3.50 33.71
C GLU A 246 21.52 -3.92 32.53
N PHE A 247 21.01 -3.93 31.31
CA PHE A 247 21.76 -4.25 30.09
C PHE A 247 21.80 -3.01 29.21
N LYS A 248 22.95 -2.33 29.17
CA LYS A 248 23.21 -1.17 28.31
C LYS A 248 23.82 -1.55 26.97
N ASP A 249 24.64 -2.59 26.97
CA ASP A 249 25.36 -3.05 25.80
C ASP A 249 24.55 -4.14 25.09
N LEU A 250 23.65 -3.69 24.20
CA LEU A 250 22.83 -4.56 23.35
C LEU A 250 23.57 -4.80 22.03
N ILE A 251 23.94 -6.05 21.76
CA ILE A 251 24.61 -6.47 20.53
C ILE A 251 23.55 -6.95 19.55
N LEU A 252 23.35 -6.22 18.44
CA LEU A 252 22.46 -6.64 17.36
C LEU A 252 23.23 -7.56 16.40
N GLU A 253 22.82 -8.82 16.32
CA GLU A 253 23.34 -9.77 15.31
C GLU A 253 22.53 -9.68 14.02
N GLU A 254 21.23 -9.45 14.12
CA GLU A 254 20.33 -9.27 12.99
C GLU A 254 19.43 -8.04 13.20
N GLY A 255 19.19 -7.29 12.12
CA GLY A 255 18.40 -6.07 12.13
C GLY A 255 19.23 -4.79 12.38
N GLN A 256 18.67 -3.65 11.99
CA GLN A 256 19.36 -2.35 12.13
C GLN A 256 19.16 -1.71 13.51
N ASN A 257 18.01 -1.95 14.14
CA ASN A 257 17.62 -1.28 15.38
C ASN A 257 16.77 -2.21 16.25
N PHE A 258 16.86 -2.04 17.58
CA PHE A 258 15.94 -2.69 18.51
C PHE A 258 14.57 -2.01 18.46
N ILE A 259 13.54 -2.75 18.07
CA ILE A 259 12.20 -2.21 17.76
C ILE A 259 11.11 -2.79 18.65
N PRO A 260 10.01 -2.07 18.91
CA PRO A 260 8.94 -2.58 19.76
C PRO A 260 8.22 -3.79 19.14
N GLY A 261 7.88 -4.79 19.96
CA GLY A 261 7.15 -5.97 19.47
C GLY A 261 7.28 -7.21 20.35
N THR A 262 6.86 -8.35 19.81
CA THR A 262 6.96 -9.66 20.48
C THR A 262 8.32 -10.29 20.19
N TYR A 263 9.06 -10.63 21.24
CA TYR A 263 10.34 -11.34 21.19
C TYR A 263 10.21 -12.71 21.83
N ALA A 264 10.82 -13.74 21.25
CA ALA A 264 11.19 -14.95 21.94
C ALA A 264 12.51 -14.67 22.67
N VAL A 265 12.51 -14.80 23.99
CA VAL A 265 13.61 -14.45 24.86
C VAL A 265 14.14 -15.71 25.51
N THR A 266 15.41 -16.00 25.29
CA THR A 266 16.15 -17.05 25.97
C THR A 266 17.02 -16.40 27.03
N PHE A 267 16.73 -16.72 28.28
CA PHE A 267 17.46 -16.29 29.46
C PHE A 267 18.37 -17.42 29.89
N ILE A 268 19.65 -17.15 30.00
CA ILE A 268 20.65 -18.10 30.47
C ILE A 268 21.32 -17.46 31.67
N TYR A 269 21.32 -18.12 32.83
CA TYR A 269 21.97 -17.56 34.02
C TYR A 269 22.82 -18.56 34.80
N ASP A 270 23.90 -18.05 35.37
CA ASP A 270 24.87 -18.77 36.18
C ASP A 270 25.01 -18.15 37.57
N TYR A 271 24.93 -18.97 38.62
CA TYR A 271 25.15 -18.52 39.99
C TYR A 271 26.65 -18.33 40.28
N LEU A 272 27.04 -17.14 40.73
CA LEU A 272 28.46 -16.79 40.96
C LEU A 272 28.91 -17.00 42.43
N GLY A 273 28.04 -17.53 43.29
CA GLY A 273 28.35 -17.75 44.71
C GLY A 273 29.37 -18.88 44.94
N LEU A 274 30.29 -18.70 45.89
CA LEU A 274 31.31 -19.71 46.26
C LEU A 274 30.69 -21.07 46.64
N LEU A 275 29.60 -21.06 47.42
CA LEU A 275 28.89 -22.29 47.82
C LEU A 275 28.13 -22.95 46.66
N ASP A 276 27.60 -22.15 45.73
CA ASP A 276 26.86 -22.66 44.57
C ASP A 276 27.82 -23.27 43.53
N ASN A 277 29.03 -22.69 43.36
CA ASN A 277 30.12 -23.26 42.57
C ASN A 277 30.69 -24.58 43.12
N ILE A 278 30.66 -24.76 44.45
CA ILE A 278 31.05 -26.02 45.07
C ILE A 278 29.96 -27.07 44.81
N LYS A 279 28.68 -26.72 45.02
CA LYS A 279 27.55 -27.64 44.78
C LYS A 279 27.44 -28.12 43.33
N SER A 280 27.71 -27.25 42.36
CA SER A 280 27.71 -27.62 40.94
C SER A 280 28.85 -28.57 40.59
N LYS A 281 30.06 -28.37 41.15
CA LYS A 281 31.20 -29.29 41.00
C LYS A 281 30.95 -30.66 41.66
N PHE A 282 30.13 -30.72 42.71
CA PHE A 282 29.73 -31.96 43.37
C PHE A 282 28.46 -32.61 42.78
N GLY A 283 28.00 -32.17 41.60
CA GLY A 283 26.92 -32.82 40.85
C GLY A 283 25.50 -32.64 41.42
N SER A 284 25.31 -31.72 42.36
CA SER A 284 24.04 -31.57 43.10
C SER A 284 23.08 -30.49 42.56
N GLY A 285 23.32 -30.00 41.34
CA GLY A 285 22.41 -29.08 40.63
C GLY A 285 23.08 -28.41 39.43
N PRO A 286 22.32 -28.03 38.39
CA PRO A 286 22.87 -27.32 37.24
C PRO A 286 23.38 -25.94 37.67
N SER A 287 24.64 -25.60 37.33
CA SER A 287 25.16 -24.24 37.52
C SER A 287 24.50 -23.23 36.58
N ARG A 288 23.95 -23.73 35.46
CA ARG A 288 23.40 -22.98 34.33
C ARG A 288 21.95 -23.36 34.13
N GLU A 289 21.05 -22.40 34.21
CA GLU A 289 19.64 -22.60 33.90
C GLU A 289 19.27 -21.81 32.64
N VAL A 290 18.44 -22.44 31.79
CA VAL A 290 17.95 -21.84 30.54
C VAL A 290 16.43 -21.72 30.63
N LEU A 291 15.90 -20.52 30.41
CA LEU A 291 14.48 -20.22 30.37
C LEU A 291 14.13 -19.58 29.02
N GLU A 292 13.21 -20.18 28.27
CA GLU A 292 12.71 -19.60 27.02
C GLU A 292 11.30 -19.05 27.20
N LYS A 293 11.05 -17.83 26.71
CA LYS A 293 9.75 -17.17 26.90
C LYS A 293 9.43 -16.11 25.87
N LYS A 294 8.15 -15.99 25.52
CA LYS A 294 7.68 -14.89 24.65
C LYS A 294 7.37 -13.65 25.47
N VAL A 295 7.97 -12.51 25.13
CA VAL A 295 7.80 -11.22 25.83
C VAL A 295 7.44 -10.13 24.82
N PHE A 296 6.47 -9.28 25.18
CA PHE A 296 6.12 -8.12 24.37
C PHE A 296 6.83 -6.87 24.91
N LEU A 297 7.85 -6.38 24.20
CA LEU A 297 8.66 -5.25 24.63
C LEU A 297 8.21 -3.98 23.92
N VAL A 298 7.77 -3.01 24.72
CA VAL A 298 7.33 -1.69 24.26
C VAL A 298 7.81 -0.61 25.25
N PRO A 299 8.19 0.59 24.76
CA PRO A 299 8.67 1.68 25.61
C PRO A 299 7.56 2.34 26.45
N GLU A 300 6.29 2.08 26.13
CA GLU A 300 5.10 2.64 26.80
C GLU A 300 4.16 1.53 27.31
N THR A 301 3.02 1.88 27.92
CA THR A 301 1.99 0.89 28.25
C THR A 301 1.43 0.25 26.99
N ARG A 302 1.04 -1.03 27.08
CA ARG A 302 0.36 -1.75 25.99
C ARG A 302 -0.83 -0.95 25.44
N GLU A 303 -1.62 -0.32 26.31
CA GLU A 303 -2.76 0.52 25.93
C GLU A 303 -2.34 1.72 25.07
N LYS A 304 -1.35 2.50 25.50
CA LYS A 304 -0.85 3.66 24.73
C LYS A 304 -0.25 3.25 23.39
N TYR A 305 0.44 2.11 23.36
CA TYR A 305 0.97 1.54 22.13
C TYR A 305 -0.14 1.16 21.14
N LEU A 306 -1.19 0.47 21.62
CA LEU A 306 -2.37 0.13 20.81
C LEU A 306 -3.13 1.39 20.35
N GLU A 307 -3.28 2.40 21.19
CA GLU A 307 -3.84 3.70 20.80
C GLU A 307 -3.02 4.38 19.69
N ARG A 308 -1.68 4.30 19.76
CA ARG A 308 -0.80 4.83 18.72
C ARG A 308 -0.96 4.06 17.41
N ILE A 309 -1.01 2.73 17.45
CA ILE A 309 -1.26 1.89 16.26
C ILE A 309 -2.60 2.25 15.63
N THR A 310 -3.68 2.24 16.40
CA THR A 310 -5.02 2.56 15.88
C THR A 310 -5.09 3.97 15.30
N LYS A 311 -4.36 4.94 15.87
CA LYS A 311 -4.23 6.29 15.30
C LYS A 311 -3.48 6.29 13.97
N ILE A 312 -2.43 5.48 13.82
CA ILE A 312 -1.68 5.33 12.57
C ILE A 312 -2.55 4.66 11.50
N GLU A 313 -3.28 3.60 11.85
CA GLU A 313 -4.22 2.91 10.95
C GLU A 313 -5.35 3.83 10.49
N LYS A 314 -5.94 4.60 11.42
CA LYS A 314 -6.93 5.63 11.06
C LYS A 314 -6.35 6.68 10.11
N LYS A 315 -5.12 7.15 10.33
CA LYS A 315 -4.46 8.07 9.39
C LYS A 315 -4.22 7.43 8.02
N LYS A 316 -3.79 6.17 7.98
CA LYS A 316 -3.55 5.42 6.74
C LYS A 316 -4.84 5.22 5.93
N THR A 317 -5.93 4.86 6.60
CA THR A 317 -7.26 4.70 5.95
C THR A 317 -7.83 6.03 5.46
N VAL A 318 -7.69 7.12 6.22
CA VAL A 318 -8.09 8.47 5.77
C VAL A 318 -7.26 8.93 4.57
N ALA A 319 -5.95 8.72 4.60
CA ALA A 319 -5.07 9.04 3.47
C ALA A 319 -5.43 8.23 2.22
N SER A 320 -5.67 6.93 2.37
CA SER A 320 -6.09 6.06 1.25
C SER A 320 -7.42 6.51 0.64
N LYS A 321 -8.42 6.82 1.47
CA LYS A 321 -9.71 7.37 0.99
C LYS A 321 -9.53 8.67 0.22
N LYS A 322 -8.64 9.57 0.69
CA LYS A 322 -8.32 10.82 -0.01
C LYS A 322 -7.66 10.54 -1.38
N ASN A 323 -6.72 9.60 -1.43
CA ASN A 323 -6.06 9.22 -2.69
C ASN A 323 -7.07 8.64 -3.69
N ILE A 324 -7.91 7.70 -3.26
CA ILE A 324 -8.94 7.09 -4.10
C ILE A 324 -9.95 8.14 -4.59
N ALA A 325 -10.32 9.11 -3.76
CA ALA A 325 -11.19 10.21 -4.17
C ALA A 325 -10.55 11.07 -5.28
N ALA A 326 -9.27 11.41 -5.16
CA ALA A 326 -8.54 12.16 -6.19
C ALA A 326 -8.42 11.37 -7.51
N ILE A 327 -8.11 10.07 -7.44
CA ILE A 327 -8.10 9.13 -8.58
C ILE A 327 -9.48 9.15 -9.28
N ASN A 328 -10.56 9.07 -8.50
CA ASN A 328 -11.93 9.10 -9.04
C ASN A 328 -12.29 10.45 -9.68
N GLU A 329 -11.80 11.57 -9.15
CA GLU A 329 -11.96 12.88 -9.79
C GLU A 329 -11.28 12.94 -11.16
N LYS A 330 -10.05 12.43 -11.29
CA LYS A 330 -9.36 12.32 -12.59
C LYS A 330 -10.17 11.51 -13.59
N LEU A 331 -10.73 10.37 -13.16
CA LEU A 331 -11.59 9.54 -14.02
C LEU A 331 -12.85 10.28 -14.48
N ARG A 332 -13.49 11.06 -13.61
CA ARG A 332 -14.63 11.92 -13.97
C ARG A 332 -14.23 13.01 -14.96
N THR A 333 -13.04 13.59 -14.81
CA THR A 333 -12.54 14.57 -15.78
C THR A 333 -12.28 13.92 -17.14
N LEU A 334 -11.75 12.70 -17.20
CA LEU A 334 -11.62 11.95 -18.46
C LEU A 334 -12.98 11.66 -19.12
N GLU A 335 -14.00 11.32 -18.33
CA GLU A 335 -15.38 11.14 -18.82
C GLU A 335 -15.95 12.43 -19.44
N ALA A 336 -15.72 13.57 -18.79
CA ALA A 336 -16.09 14.88 -19.31
C ALA A 336 -15.33 15.21 -20.61
N ILE A 337 -14.03 14.87 -20.68
CA ILE A 337 -13.20 15.03 -21.87
C ILE A 337 -13.72 14.18 -23.03
N ILE A 338 -14.02 12.90 -22.81
CA ILE A 338 -14.58 12.00 -23.86
C ILE A 338 -15.86 12.60 -24.44
N SER A 339 -16.74 13.10 -23.57
CA SER A 339 -18.00 13.72 -23.96
C SER A 339 -17.77 15.03 -24.72
N SER A 340 -16.89 15.90 -24.21
CA SER A 340 -16.53 17.17 -24.85
C SER A 340 -15.88 16.96 -26.23
N MET A 341 -14.99 15.98 -26.36
CA MET A 341 -14.37 15.58 -27.63
C MET A 341 -15.43 15.21 -28.67
N SER A 342 -16.40 14.38 -28.28
CA SER A 342 -17.47 13.94 -29.17
C SER A 342 -18.33 15.12 -29.65
N ILE A 343 -18.61 16.09 -28.78
CA ILE A 343 -19.39 17.29 -29.10
C ILE A 343 -18.61 18.18 -30.06
N HIS A 344 -17.36 18.52 -29.74
CA HIS A 344 -16.54 19.38 -30.58
C HIS A 344 -16.25 18.76 -31.95
N TYR A 345 -16.07 17.44 -32.00
CA TYR A 345 -15.95 16.72 -33.26
C TYR A 345 -17.24 16.81 -34.09
N ARG A 346 -18.42 16.55 -33.49
CA ARG A 346 -19.71 16.66 -34.20
C ARG A 346 -19.99 18.07 -34.71
N LEU A 347 -19.63 19.10 -33.94
CA LEU A 347 -19.75 20.49 -34.36
C LEU A 347 -18.87 20.79 -35.57
N SER A 348 -17.63 20.31 -35.59
CA SER A 348 -16.72 20.50 -36.74
C SER A 348 -17.24 19.87 -38.04
N LEU A 349 -18.05 18.80 -37.96
CA LEU A 349 -18.66 18.16 -39.12
C LEU A 349 -19.75 19.02 -39.79
N SER A 350 -20.14 20.15 -39.21
CA SER A 350 -21.04 21.12 -39.86
C SER A 350 -20.39 21.82 -41.05
N GLN A 351 -19.05 21.89 -41.08
CA GLN A 351 -18.29 22.52 -42.15
C GLN A 351 -18.46 21.82 -43.51
N GLN A 352 -18.29 22.59 -44.58
CA GLN A 352 -18.48 22.12 -45.95
C GLN A 352 -17.34 21.20 -46.43
N SER A 353 -16.11 21.47 -45.99
CA SER A 353 -14.92 20.69 -46.35
C SER A 353 -14.30 19.99 -45.14
N GLY A 354 -13.61 18.87 -45.38
CA GLY A 354 -12.93 18.14 -44.31
C GLY A 354 -11.72 18.89 -43.78
N TRP A 355 -11.06 19.71 -44.61
CA TRP A 355 -9.99 20.60 -44.17
C TRP A 355 -10.49 21.67 -43.19
N LEU A 356 -11.62 22.33 -43.48
CA LEU A 356 -12.22 23.30 -42.54
C LEU A 356 -12.66 22.62 -41.25
N ALA A 357 -13.31 21.45 -41.35
CA ALA A 357 -13.68 20.65 -40.18
C ALA A 357 -12.45 20.27 -39.34
N HIS A 358 -11.36 19.83 -39.98
CA HIS A 358 -10.10 19.52 -39.33
C HIS A 358 -9.56 20.72 -38.55
N LYS A 359 -9.46 21.89 -39.20
CA LYS A 359 -8.95 23.12 -38.59
C LYS A 359 -9.80 23.56 -37.40
N GLU A 360 -11.12 23.53 -37.55
CA GLU A 360 -12.06 23.89 -36.48
C GLU A 360 -11.98 22.91 -35.30
N PHE A 361 -11.93 21.61 -35.57
CA PHE A 361 -11.80 20.60 -34.51
C PHE A 361 -10.48 20.77 -33.76
N LYS A 362 -9.35 20.96 -34.46
CA LYS A 362 -8.04 21.19 -33.86
C LYS A 362 -8.04 22.43 -32.96
N GLN A 363 -8.65 23.52 -33.40
CA GLN A 363 -8.78 24.75 -32.60
C GLN A 363 -9.62 24.53 -31.34
N ARG A 364 -10.78 23.85 -31.46
CA ARG A 364 -11.65 23.54 -30.31
C ARG A 364 -10.97 22.59 -29.33
N TYR A 365 -10.25 21.58 -29.83
CA TYR A 365 -9.46 20.66 -29.02
C TYR A 365 -8.36 21.41 -28.24
N ALA A 366 -7.55 22.22 -28.93
CA ALA A 366 -6.47 22.97 -28.30
C ALA A 366 -6.97 23.93 -27.20
N LYS A 367 -8.13 24.57 -27.41
CA LYS A 367 -8.70 25.52 -26.46
C LYS A 367 -9.37 24.85 -25.25
N ASN A 368 -10.15 23.79 -25.48
CA ASN A 368 -11.10 23.28 -24.47
C ASN A 368 -10.71 21.93 -23.89
N ILE A 369 -9.91 21.13 -24.59
CA ILE A 369 -9.65 19.73 -24.23
C ILE A 369 -8.18 19.51 -23.86
N ALA A 370 -7.26 19.97 -24.70
CA ALA A 370 -5.83 19.73 -24.53
C ALA A 370 -5.28 20.15 -23.15
N PRO A 371 -5.64 21.32 -22.58
CA PRO A 371 -5.11 21.73 -21.27
C PRO A 371 -5.51 20.79 -20.13
N LEU A 372 -6.77 20.31 -20.15
CA LEU A 372 -7.27 19.38 -19.13
C LEU A 372 -6.61 18.02 -19.26
N LEU A 373 -6.48 17.52 -20.49
CA LEU A 373 -5.87 16.23 -20.76
C LEU A 373 -4.38 16.23 -20.40
N GLN A 374 -3.67 17.30 -20.75
CA GLN A 374 -2.27 17.51 -20.38
C GLN A 374 -2.10 17.53 -18.86
N SER A 375 -2.99 18.19 -18.11
CA SER A 375 -2.92 18.22 -16.65
C SER A 375 -3.01 16.81 -16.03
N ILE A 376 -3.86 15.95 -16.59
CA ILE A 376 -4.03 14.56 -16.12
C ILE A 376 -2.79 13.74 -16.47
N VAL A 377 -2.32 13.82 -17.71
CA VAL A 377 -1.14 13.07 -18.18
C VAL A 377 0.13 13.51 -17.43
N LEU A 378 0.28 14.81 -17.16
CA LEU A 378 1.46 15.33 -16.44
C LEU A 378 1.41 15.05 -14.94
N SER A 379 0.22 14.95 -14.34
CA SER A 379 0.08 14.63 -12.91
C SER A 379 0.72 13.30 -12.49
N ASN A 380 1.01 12.42 -13.46
CA ASN A 380 1.68 11.15 -13.22
C ASN A 380 3.20 11.26 -13.02
N TYR A 381 3.84 12.35 -13.44
CA TYR A 381 5.27 12.55 -13.20
C TYR A 381 5.59 12.80 -11.72
N ASP A 382 4.61 13.28 -10.94
CA ASP A 382 4.72 13.50 -9.50
C ASP A 382 4.49 12.22 -8.66
N LEU A 383 4.21 11.08 -9.29
CA LEU A 383 3.88 9.83 -8.57
C LEU A 383 5.00 9.31 -7.69
N ASN A 384 6.26 9.59 -8.04
CA ASN A 384 7.41 9.16 -7.22
C ASN A 384 7.40 9.81 -5.82
N ASN A 385 6.68 10.92 -5.64
CA ASN A 385 6.61 11.65 -4.36
C ASN A 385 5.40 11.27 -3.49
N THR A 386 4.42 10.52 -4.01
CA THR A 386 3.22 10.15 -3.25
C THR A 386 3.28 8.71 -2.75
N LYS A 387 3.10 8.51 -1.44
CA LYS A 387 3.00 7.19 -0.80
C LYS A 387 1.66 6.53 -1.16
N LEU A 388 1.54 6.05 -2.40
CA LEU A 388 0.43 5.25 -2.87
C LEU A 388 0.66 3.77 -2.55
N SER A 389 -0.43 3.08 -2.19
CA SER A 389 -0.47 1.61 -2.15
C SER A 389 -0.33 1.03 -3.56
N ASP A 390 0.12 -0.22 -3.70
CA ASP A 390 0.26 -0.90 -5.00
C ASP A 390 -1.06 -0.93 -5.79
N LYS A 391 -2.20 -1.10 -5.09
CA LYS A 391 -3.54 -1.06 -5.71
C LYS A 391 -3.90 0.34 -6.21
N GLU A 392 -3.54 1.38 -5.45
CA GLU A 392 -3.80 2.77 -5.81
C GLU A 392 -2.93 3.17 -7.02
N ARG A 393 -1.66 2.75 -7.02
CA ARG A 393 -0.73 2.97 -8.12
C ARG A 393 -1.18 2.28 -9.40
N LYS A 394 -1.70 1.05 -9.30
CA LYS A 394 -2.26 0.34 -10.45
C LYS A 394 -3.43 1.12 -11.07
N LEU A 395 -4.39 1.57 -10.25
CA LEU A 395 -5.53 2.37 -10.71
C LEU A 395 -5.09 3.67 -11.39
N GLU A 396 -4.13 4.36 -10.78
CA GLU A 396 -3.61 5.60 -11.34
C GLU A 396 -2.94 5.38 -12.70
N ASN A 397 -2.16 4.30 -12.85
CA ASN A 397 -1.57 3.91 -14.12
C ASN A 397 -2.62 3.58 -15.20
N GLU A 398 -3.72 2.91 -14.82
CA GLU A 398 -4.84 2.65 -15.73
C GLU A 398 -5.51 3.95 -16.20
N ILE A 399 -5.74 4.91 -15.30
CA ILE A 399 -6.27 6.24 -15.65
C ILE A 399 -5.32 7.00 -16.57
N HIS A 400 -4.02 6.94 -16.31
CA HIS A 400 -3.02 7.58 -17.14
C HIS A 400 -2.96 6.98 -18.54
N SER A 401 -3.00 5.65 -18.65
CA SER A 401 -3.08 4.95 -19.94
C SER A 401 -4.32 5.40 -20.72
N LEU A 402 -5.47 5.44 -20.06
CA LEU A 402 -6.70 5.93 -20.66
C LEU A 402 -6.58 7.38 -21.15
N GLY A 403 -5.90 8.25 -20.40
CA GLY A 403 -5.59 9.62 -20.82
C GLY A 403 -4.71 9.71 -22.07
N LYS A 404 -3.70 8.83 -22.18
CA LYS A 404 -2.87 8.71 -23.39
C LYS A 404 -3.68 8.24 -24.59
N ASP A 405 -4.54 7.24 -24.41
CA ASP A 405 -5.36 6.70 -25.49
C ASP A 405 -6.38 7.73 -25.99
N ILE A 406 -6.98 8.52 -25.09
CA ILE A 406 -7.85 9.65 -25.43
C ILE A 406 -7.06 10.73 -26.20
N SER A 407 -5.80 10.96 -25.85
CA SER A 407 -4.92 11.89 -26.58
C SER A 407 -4.69 11.39 -28.01
N ALA A 408 -4.34 10.12 -28.17
CA ALA A 408 -4.16 9.48 -29.47
C ALA A 408 -5.45 9.48 -30.31
N TRP A 409 -6.60 9.32 -29.66
CA TRP A 409 -7.91 9.41 -30.31
C TRP A 409 -8.14 10.77 -30.97
N SER A 410 -7.73 11.87 -30.33
CA SER A 410 -7.85 13.21 -30.93
C SER A 410 -7.08 13.32 -32.25
N VAL A 411 -5.87 12.74 -32.30
CA VAL A 411 -5.03 12.71 -33.51
C VAL A 411 -5.72 11.89 -34.60
N LYS A 412 -6.18 10.69 -34.27
CA LYS A 412 -6.92 9.81 -35.18
C LYS A 412 -8.16 10.49 -35.78
N LEU A 413 -8.89 11.25 -34.96
CA LEU A 413 -10.05 12.04 -35.41
C LEU A 413 -9.63 13.17 -36.36
N THR A 414 -8.59 13.93 -36.02
CA THR A 414 -8.08 15.00 -36.89
C THR A 414 -7.62 14.47 -38.25
N GLU A 415 -6.92 13.34 -38.26
CA GLU A 415 -6.41 12.70 -39.46
C GLU A 415 -7.58 12.26 -40.36
N LYS A 416 -8.60 11.61 -39.79
CA LYS A 416 -9.79 11.20 -40.55
C LYS A 416 -10.55 12.36 -41.17
N LEU A 417 -10.63 13.52 -40.51
CA LEU A 417 -11.26 14.71 -41.08
C LEU A 417 -10.49 15.23 -42.30
N SER A 418 -9.16 15.27 -42.21
CA SER A 418 -8.29 15.83 -43.26
C SER A 418 -8.34 15.04 -44.58
N ARG A 419 -8.68 13.74 -44.54
CA ARG A 419 -8.75 12.87 -45.72
C ARG A 419 -9.91 13.18 -46.68
N TYR A 420 -10.85 14.03 -46.29
CA TYR A 420 -12.01 14.35 -47.12
C TYR A 420 -11.95 15.77 -47.65
N GLY A 421 -11.95 15.94 -48.98
CA GLY A 421 -12.13 17.26 -49.61
C GLY A 421 -13.48 17.88 -49.24
N MET A 422 -14.59 17.31 -49.75
CA MET A 422 -15.95 17.78 -49.45
C MET A 422 -16.71 16.82 -48.52
N LEU A 423 -17.42 17.38 -47.52
CA LEU A 423 -18.21 16.65 -46.52
C LEU A 423 -19.71 16.63 -46.86
N ASN A 424 -20.15 15.59 -47.56
CA ASN A 424 -21.57 15.34 -47.81
C ASN A 424 -22.24 14.57 -46.65
N LYS A 425 -23.57 14.44 -46.68
CA LYS A 425 -24.38 13.76 -45.64
C LYS A 425 -23.87 12.34 -45.34
N LYS A 426 -23.53 11.55 -46.37
CA LYS A 426 -23.03 10.17 -46.22
C LYS A 426 -21.67 10.12 -45.50
N LYS A 427 -20.74 10.99 -45.89
CA LYS A 427 -19.41 11.10 -45.24
C LYS A 427 -19.51 11.58 -43.79
N ARG A 428 -20.35 12.59 -43.52
CA ARG A 428 -20.61 13.07 -42.15
C ARG A 428 -21.16 11.95 -41.26
N LEU A 429 -22.11 11.16 -41.77
CA LEU A 429 -22.67 10.03 -41.03
C LEU A 429 -21.61 8.95 -40.75
N TYR A 430 -20.77 8.62 -41.74
CA TYR A 430 -19.65 7.70 -41.54
C TYR A 430 -18.68 8.18 -40.46
N LEU A 431 -18.25 9.44 -40.53
CA LEU A 431 -17.33 10.04 -39.56
C LEU A 431 -17.92 10.09 -38.14
N ARG A 432 -19.23 10.32 -38.02
CA ARG A 432 -19.94 10.23 -36.73
C ARG A 432 -19.90 8.82 -36.17
N ARG A 433 -20.27 7.81 -36.97
CA ARG A 433 -20.24 6.40 -36.55
C ARG A 433 -18.85 5.94 -36.15
N PHE A 434 -17.82 6.38 -36.88
CA PHE A 434 -16.43 6.10 -36.55
C PHE A 434 -16.06 6.64 -35.16
N MET A 435 -16.38 7.91 -34.89
CA MET A 435 -16.13 8.54 -33.59
C MET A 435 -16.95 7.86 -32.47
N ASP A 436 -18.24 7.59 -32.70
CA ASP A 436 -19.12 6.98 -31.71
C ASP A 436 -18.65 5.56 -31.33
N LYS A 437 -18.09 4.78 -32.26
CA LYS A 437 -17.50 3.47 -31.97
C LYS A 437 -16.35 3.57 -30.96
N ASP A 438 -15.40 4.47 -31.21
CA ASP A 438 -14.26 4.69 -30.30
C ASP A 438 -14.73 5.25 -28.95
N ARG A 439 -15.71 6.17 -28.95
CA ARG A 439 -16.31 6.72 -27.72
C ARG A 439 -16.90 5.62 -26.84
N VAL A 440 -17.66 4.68 -27.41
CA VAL A 440 -18.25 3.56 -26.66
C VAL A 440 -17.17 2.69 -26.03
N ASN A 441 -16.07 2.44 -26.73
CA ASN A 441 -14.93 1.72 -26.18
C ASN A 441 -14.34 2.43 -24.95
N PHE A 442 -14.07 3.74 -25.06
CA PHE A 442 -13.57 4.53 -23.92
C PHE A 442 -14.53 4.56 -22.73
N GLN A 443 -15.84 4.63 -22.98
CA GLN A 443 -16.84 4.54 -21.91
C GLN A 443 -16.81 3.17 -21.22
N SER A 444 -16.59 2.09 -21.97
CA SER A 444 -16.45 0.73 -21.43
C SER A 444 -15.24 0.62 -20.51
N LEU A 445 -14.06 1.04 -20.99
CA LEU A 445 -12.81 1.04 -20.20
C LEU A 445 -12.95 1.88 -18.94
N LYS A 446 -13.53 3.08 -19.06
CA LYS A 446 -13.83 3.95 -17.92
C LYS A 446 -14.71 3.25 -16.89
N ASN A 447 -15.75 2.53 -17.33
CA ASN A 447 -16.67 1.84 -16.43
C ASN A 447 -15.99 0.68 -15.69
N GLU A 448 -15.02 0.02 -16.32
CA GLU A 448 -14.19 -1.01 -15.68
C GLU A 448 -13.34 -0.41 -14.56
N VAL A 449 -12.59 0.66 -14.84
CA VAL A 449 -11.80 1.37 -13.82
C VAL A 449 -12.71 1.88 -12.70
N GLN A 450 -13.89 2.42 -13.02
CA GLN A 450 -14.85 2.88 -12.02
C GLN A 450 -15.36 1.75 -11.11
N LYS A 451 -15.54 0.54 -11.64
CA LYS A 451 -15.90 -0.65 -10.83
C LYS A 451 -14.77 -1.00 -9.87
N GLN A 452 -13.51 -0.92 -10.31
CA GLN A 452 -12.36 -1.17 -9.44
C GLN A 452 -12.25 -0.14 -8.32
N ILE A 453 -12.44 1.15 -8.61
CA ILE A 453 -12.48 2.23 -7.61
C ILE A 453 -13.58 1.97 -6.57
N LYS A 454 -14.79 1.58 -7.01
CA LYS A 454 -15.90 1.26 -6.10
C LYS A 454 -15.63 0.07 -5.18
N LYS A 455 -14.75 -0.85 -5.56
CA LYS A 455 -14.34 -1.97 -4.69
C LYS A 455 -13.35 -1.56 -3.59
N LEU A 456 -12.72 -0.39 -3.72
CA LEU A 456 -11.72 0.12 -2.77
C LEU A 456 -12.28 1.18 -1.80
N LEU A 457 -13.44 1.76 -2.12
CA LEU A 457 -14.20 2.67 -1.25
C LEU A 457 -15.12 1.89 -0.32
#